data_AF-A0A0M9VJQ1-F1
#
_entry.id   AF-A0A0M9VJQ1-F1
#
_cell.length_a   1.000
_cell.length_b   1.000
_cell.length_c   1.000
_cell.angle_alpha   90.00
_cell.angle_beta   90.00
_cell.angle_gamma   90.00
#
_symmetry.space_group_name_H-M   'P 1'
#
loop_
_entity.id
_entity.type
_entity.pdbx_description
1 polymer ?
#
loop_
_entity_poly.entity_id
_entity_poly.type
_entity_poly.pdbx_seq_one_letter_code
_entity_poly.pdbx_strand_id
1 'polypeptide(L)'
;MKLKLSYLFFALALLFAADGFAQVDRRIAPNQYKRQKSKDKQKDFIQQAADYYKKELKLDDFQAAAVREIMEAERDQITSLSTDQETTVAERKDKAKAIYDRIDGKILPLLSEDQKKKYKELRKIEDEQAVDLESDK
;
A
#
# COMPACT_ATOMS: atom_id res chain seq x y z
N MET A 1 -2.71 58.92 57.69
CA MET A 1 -3.24 59.36 56.37
C MET A 1 -2.05 59.60 55.45
N LYS A 2 -1.85 58.73 54.45
CA LYS A 2 -1.96 59.01 52.99
C LYS A 2 -0.83 59.86 52.38
N LEU A 3 0.19 59.13 51.90
CA LEU A 3 0.95 59.22 50.63
C LEU A 3 1.62 60.54 50.19
N LYS A 4 2.92 60.42 49.83
CA LYS A 4 3.58 60.75 48.52
C LYS A 4 5.09 60.93 48.80
N LEU A 5 5.96 59.93 48.61
CA LEU A 5 6.51 59.42 47.35
C LEU A 5 6.98 60.53 46.39
N SER A 6 8.22 61.00 46.55
CA SER A 6 9.02 61.63 45.49
C SER A 6 10.48 61.75 45.95
N TYR A 7 11.43 61.38 45.09
CA TYR A 7 12.88 61.57 45.23
C TYR A 7 13.70 60.53 46.02
N LEU A 8 13.35 59.25 45.91
CA LEU A 8 14.35 58.18 46.07
C LEU A 8 14.50 57.41 44.76
N PHE A 9 14.82 58.17 43.71
CA PHE A 9 15.00 57.66 42.36
C PHE A 9 16.12 58.46 41.70
N PHE A 10 17.40 58.20 42.05
CA PHE A 10 18.49 58.53 41.11
C PHE A 10 19.90 57.93 41.36
N ALA A 11 20.19 57.07 42.34
CA ALA A 11 21.63 56.81 42.59
C ALA A 11 22.06 55.45 43.14
N LEU A 12 21.28 54.36 43.02
CA LEU A 12 21.80 53.06 43.48
C LEU A 12 21.09 51.85 42.88
N ALA A 13 21.33 51.57 41.60
CA ALA A 13 21.17 50.21 41.03
C ALA A 13 21.86 50.06 39.66
N LEU A 14 23.01 50.74 39.46
CA LEU A 14 23.87 50.56 38.30
C LEU A 14 24.92 49.47 38.57
N LEU A 15 24.48 48.37 39.17
CA LEU A 15 25.30 47.20 39.46
C LEU A 15 24.41 45.97 39.30
N PHE A 16 24.41 45.39 38.11
CA PHE A 16 24.53 43.96 37.84
C PHE A 16 24.26 43.75 36.34
N ALA A 17 25.28 44.06 35.53
CA ALA A 17 25.48 43.34 34.30
C ALA A 17 25.84 41.90 34.68
N ALA A 18 24.94 40.96 34.43
CA ALA A 18 25.22 39.53 34.50
C ALA A 18 24.26 38.80 33.56
N ASP A 19 24.84 37.84 32.86
CA ASP A 19 24.37 37.22 31.64
C ASP A 19 22.99 36.55 31.71
N GLY A 20 22.23 36.75 30.64
CA GLY A 20 21.08 35.94 30.29
C GLY A 20 21.14 35.65 28.79
N PHE A 21 22.06 34.78 28.37
CA PHE A 21 21.85 34.05 27.13
C PHE A 21 20.53 33.30 27.29
N ALA A 22 19.45 33.84 26.72
CA ALA A 22 18.28 33.05 26.41
C ALA A 22 18.75 31.99 25.42
N GLN A 23 19.20 30.86 25.95
CA GLN A 23 19.22 29.60 25.22
C GLN A 23 17.77 29.37 24.84
N VAL A 24 17.41 29.79 23.63
CA VAL A 24 16.17 29.37 22.99
C VAL A 24 16.24 27.85 22.98
N ASP A 25 15.45 27.24 23.84
CA ASP A 25 15.30 25.79 23.88
C ASP A 25 14.71 25.34 22.55
N ARG A 26 15.59 24.93 21.62
CA ARG A 26 15.21 24.37 20.32
C ARG A 26 14.87 22.88 20.44
N ARG A 27 14.35 22.43 21.58
CA ARG A 27 13.73 21.10 21.72
C ARG A 27 12.30 21.05 21.17
N ILE A 28 11.95 21.92 20.22
CA ILE A 28 10.77 21.71 19.38
C ILE A 28 11.13 20.61 18.38
N ALA A 29 10.81 19.38 18.79
CA ALA A 29 10.65 18.15 18.05
C ALA A 29 11.26 18.10 16.63
N PRO A 30 12.29 17.28 16.38
CA PRO A 30 12.77 17.01 15.02
C PRO A 30 11.79 16.05 14.33
N ASN A 31 10.53 16.44 14.07
CA ASN A 31 9.57 15.63 13.31
C ASN A 31 8.31 16.35 12.78
N GLN A 32 8.17 17.68 12.92
CA GLN A 32 6.93 18.36 12.51
C GLN A 32 6.71 18.52 10.99
N TYR A 33 7.69 18.14 10.16
CA TYR A 33 7.51 18.04 8.71
C TYR A 33 7.90 16.66 8.20
N LYS A 34 7.36 15.59 8.80
CA LYS A 34 7.12 14.40 7.98
C LYS A 34 6.02 14.77 7.00
N ARG A 35 6.42 15.19 5.79
CA ARG A 35 5.54 15.17 4.61
C ARG A 35 4.84 13.83 4.68
N GLN A 36 3.54 13.85 4.96
CA GLN A 36 2.72 12.65 4.88
C GLN A 36 2.98 12.18 3.45
N LYS A 37 3.77 11.11 3.28
CA LYS A 37 3.83 10.41 2.01
C LYS A 37 2.36 10.23 1.71
N SER A 38 1.86 10.90 0.65
CA SER A 38 0.59 10.52 0.09
C SER A 38 0.68 9.00 0.07
N LYS A 39 -0.26 8.32 0.74
CA LYS A 39 -0.44 6.89 0.55
C LYS A 39 -0.60 6.80 -0.96
N ASP A 40 0.51 6.53 -1.64
CA ASP A 40 0.53 6.20 -3.04
C ASP A 40 -0.37 4.99 -3.01
N LYS A 41 -1.60 5.17 -3.51
CA LYS A 41 -2.69 4.23 -3.31
C LYS A 41 -2.08 2.91 -3.73
N GLN A 42 -1.81 2.03 -2.77
CA GLN A 42 -1.28 0.70 -3.00
C GLN A 42 -2.04 0.21 -4.21
N LYS A 43 -1.37 0.10 -5.37
CA LYS A 43 -2.09 -0.10 -6.64
C LYS A 43 -3.02 -1.27 -6.39
N ASP A 44 -4.32 -1.06 -6.65
CA ASP A 44 -5.30 -2.11 -6.39
C ASP A 44 -4.81 -3.40 -7.06
N PHE A 45 -4.69 -4.50 -6.33
CA PHE A 45 -4.10 -5.73 -6.88
C PHE A 45 -4.91 -6.21 -8.09
N ILE A 46 -6.20 -5.91 -8.11
CA ILE A 46 -7.10 -6.10 -9.25
C ILE A 46 -6.64 -5.28 -10.46
N GLN A 47 -6.33 -4.00 -10.25
CA GLN A 47 -5.82 -3.14 -11.32
C GLN A 47 -4.45 -3.61 -11.82
N GLN A 48 -3.57 -4.07 -10.92
CA GLN A 48 -2.26 -4.60 -11.31
C GLN A 48 -2.39 -5.84 -12.17
N ALA A 49 -3.27 -6.77 -11.79
CA ALA A 49 -3.51 -7.98 -12.56
C ALA A 49 -4.16 -7.69 -13.93
N ALA A 50 -5.13 -6.77 -13.97
CA ALA A 50 -5.71 -6.33 -15.24
C ALA A 50 -4.67 -5.66 -16.16
N ASP A 51 -3.81 -4.80 -15.60
CA ASP A 51 -2.71 -4.17 -16.35
C ASP A 51 -1.71 -5.21 -16.88
N TYR A 52 -1.40 -6.23 -16.06
CA TYR A 52 -0.52 -7.34 -16.44
C TYR A 52 -1.09 -8.12 -17.62
N TYR A 53 -2.35 -8.59 -17.53
CA TYR A 53 -2.98 -9.32 -18.63
C TYR A 53 -3.16 -8.43 -19.86
N LYS A 54 -3.48 -7.14 -19.69
CA LYS A 54 -3.56 -6.20 -20.80
C LYS A 54 -2.24 -6.11 -21.56
N LYS A 55 -1.12 -6.01 -20.85
CA LYS A 55 0.21 -5.94 -21.46
C LYS A 55 0.59 -7.27 -22.12
N GLU A 56 0.42 -8.37 -21.42
CA GLU A 56 0.90 -9.67 -21.90
C GLU A 56 0.05 -10.22 -23.04
N LEU A 57 -1.26 -10.17 -22.92
CA LEU A 57 -2.19 -10.70 -23.92
C LEU A 57 -2.56 -9.67 -24.98
N LYS A 58 -2.05 -8.42 -24.86
CA LYS A 58 -2.43 -7.28 -25.70
C LYS A 58 -3.95 -7.12 -25.76
N LEU A 59 -4.58 -7.11 -24.58
CA LEU A 59 -6.03 -6.95 -24.49
C LEU A 59 -6.42 -5.56 -24.98
N ASP A 60 -7.55 -5.49 -25.69
CA ASP A 60 -8.18 -4.21 -25.96
C ASP A 60 -8.80 -3.61 -24.68
N ASP A 61 -9.27 -2.37 -24.75
CA ASP A 61 -9.82 -1.67 -23.58
C ASP A 61 -11.10 -2.32 -23.03
N PHE A 62 -11.89 -2.96 -23.89
CA PHE A 62 -13.12 -3.66 -23.49
C PHE A 62 -12.78 -4.97 -22.77
N GLN A 63 -11.90 -5.78 -23.34
CA GLN A 63 -11.38 -7.00 -22.74
C GLN A 63 -10.71 -6.70 -21.39
N ALA A 64 -9.86 -5.66 -21.32
CA ALA A 64 -9.20 -5.27 -20.09
C ALA A 64 -10.19 -4.82 -19.00
N ALA A 65 -11.23 -4.07 -19.36
CA ALA A 65 -12.29 -3.67 -18.43
C ALA A 65 -13.09 -4.88 -17.92
N ALA A 66 -13.42 -5.83 -18.82
CA ALA A 66 -14.12 -7.06 -18.45
C ALA A 66 -13.28 -7.96 -17.53
N VAL A 67 -11.98 -8.12 -17.81
CA VAL A 67 -11.05 -8.85 -16.94
C VAL A 67 -11.02 -8.20 -15.55
N ARG A 68 -10.91 -6.87 -15.47
CA ARG A 68 -10.93 -6.15 -14.20
C ARG A 68 -12.21 -6.44 -13.40
N GLU A 69 -13.37 -6.38 -14.05
CA GLU A 69 -14.66 -6.65 -13.41
C GLU A 69 -14.77 -8.10 -12.91
N ILE A 70 -14.29 -9.07 -13.71
CA ILE A 70 -14.24 -10.48 -13.32
C ILE A 70 -13.39 -10.68 -12.08
N MET A 71 -12.23 -10.03 -12.01
CA MET A 71 -11.35 -10.12 -10.86
C MET A 71 -11.92 -9.39 -9.64
N GLU A 72 -12.54 -8.23 -9.82
CA GLU A 72 -13.20 -7.49 -8.74
C GLU A 72 -14.32 -8.32 -8.09
N ALA A 73 -15.07 -9.08 -8.89
CA ALA A 73 -16.11 -9.97 -8.38
C ALA A 73 -15.59 -11.09 -7.46
N GLU A 74 -14.31 -11.46 -7.56
CA GLU A 74 -13.67 -12.47 -6.72
C GLU A 74 -12.74 -11.84 -5.66
N ARG A 75 -12.68 -10.49 -5.58
CA ARG A 75 -11.77 -9.73 -4.70
C ARG A 75 -11.82 -10.19 -3.25
N ASP A 76 -13.01 -10.33 -2.70
CA ASP A 76 -13.19 -10.69 -1.29
C ASP A 76 -12.64 -12.08 -1.01
N GLN A 77 -12.84 -13.02 -1.95
CA GLN A 77 -12.33 -14.38 -1.82
C GLN A 77 -10.81 -14.40 -1.92
N ILE A 78 -10.22 -13.69 -2.87
CA ILE A 78 -8.76 -13.55 -2.99
C ILE A 78 -8.17 -12.92 -1.74
N THR A 79 -8.79 -11.87 -1.23
CA THR A 79 -8.31 -11.17 -0.01
C THR A 79 -8.42 -12.09 1.21
N SER A 80 -9.52 -12.84 1.33
CA SER A 80 -9.73 -13.78 2.43
C SER A 80 -8.65 -14.86 2.49
N LEU A 81 -8.15 -15.35 1.34
CA LEU A 81 -7.04 -16.30 1.30
C LEU A 81 -5.72 -15.74 1.81
N SER A 82 -5.51 -14.43 1.73
CA SER A 82 -4.29 -13.79 2.25
C SER A 82 -4.36 -13.55 3.76
N THR A 83 -5.56 -13.42 4.31
CA THR A 83 -5.80 -13.09 5.72
C THR A 83 -6.15 -14.29 6.59
N ASP A 84 -6.64 -15.39 6.00
CA ASP A 84 -6.95 -16.62 6.71
C ASP A 84 -5.66 -17.24 7.26
N GLN A 85 -5.53 -17.36 8.59
CA GLN A 85 -4.38 -17.97 9.27
C GLN A 85 -4.66 -19.40 9.73
N GLU A 86 -5.89 -19.87 9.61
CA GLU A 86 -6.33 -21.16 10.14
C GLU A 86 -6.22 -22.28 9.10
N THR A 87 -6.20 -21.95 7.80
CA THR A 87 -6.02 -22.94 6.73
C THR A 87 -4.58 -23.36 6.52
N THR A 88 -4.40 -24.67 6.29
CA THR A 88 -3.12 -25.24 5.86
C THR A 88 -2.72 -24.72 4.48
N VAL A 89 -1.43 -24.85 4.14
CA VAL A 89 -0.89 -24.44 2.82
C VAL A 89 -1.60 -25.18 1.68
N ALA A 90 -1.84 -26.49 1.85
CA ALA A 90 -2.52 -27.32 0.86
C ALA A 90 -3.97 -26.87 0.63
N GLU A 91 -4.75 -26.66 1.69
CA GLU A 91 -6.13 -26.19 1.57
C GLU A 91 -6.21 -24.79 0.96
N ARG A 92 -5.26 -23.91 1.29
CA ARG A 92 -5.18 -22.57 0.71
C ARG A 92 -4.91 -22.63 -0.79
N LYS A 93 -4.05 -23.56 -1.24
CA LYS A 93 -3.77 -23.82 -2.65
C LYS A 93 -5.01 -24.32 -3.38
N ASP A 94 -5.75 -25.26 -2.79
CA ASP A 94 -6.99 -25.78 -3.38
C ASP A 94 -8.06 -24.69 -3.52
N LYS A 95 -8.24 -23.86 -2.48
CA LYS A 95 -9.15 -22.72 -2.54
C LYS A 95 -8.70 -21.68 -3.58
N ALA A 96 -7.41 -21.37 -3.64
CA ALA A 96 -6.86 -20.46 -4.65
C ALA A 96 -7.11 -20.99 -6.05
N LYS A 97 -6.85 -22.28 -6.29
CA LYS A 97 -7.13 -22.94 -7.56
C LYS A 97 -8.60 -22.83 -7.94
N ALA A 98 -9.52 -23.08 -7.00
CA ALA A 98 -10.95 -22.99 -7.27
C ALA A 98 -11.39 -21.57 -7.66
N ILE A 99 -10.81 -20.53 -7.05
CA ILE A 99 -11.05 -19.12 -7.45
C ILE A 99 -10.55 -18.90 -8.87
N TYR A 100 -9.33 -19.31 -9.13
CA TYR A 100 -8.67 -19.16 -10.41
C TYR A 100 -9.37 -19.91 -11.55
N ASP A 101 -9.87 -21.12 -11.32
CA ASP A 101 -10.65 -21.87 -12.30
C ASP A 101 -11.95 -21.12 -12.69
N ARG A 102 -12.59 -20.44 -11.74
CA ARG A 102 -13.77 -19.61 -12.02
C ARG A 102 -13.43 -18.34 -12.80
N ILE A 103 -12.31 -17.70 -12.47
CA ILE A 103 -11.80 -16.55 -13.21
C ILE A 103 -11.50 -16.97 -14.65
N ASP A 104 -10.76 -18.07 -14.83
CA ASP A 104 -10.38 -18.61 -16.14
C ASP A 104 -11.62 -18.92 -16.99
N GLY A 105 -12.65 -19.53 -16.39
CA GLY A 105 -13.92 -19.82 -17.06
C GLY A 105 -14.65 -18.57 -17.58
N LYS A 106 -14.44 -17.41 -16.96
CA LYS A 106 -15.03 -16.12 -17.38
C LYS A 106 -14.12 -15.34 -18.33
N ILE A 107 -12.79 -15.43 -18.17
CA ILE A 107 -11.81 -14.71 -19.01
C ILE A 107 -11.65 -15.39 -20.37
N LEU A 108 -11.50 -16.72 -20.42
CA LEU A 108 -11.22 -17.45 -21.66
C LEU A 108 -12.21 -17.14 -22.80
N PRO A 109 -13.54 -17.06 -22.58
CA PRO A 109 -14.49 -16.72 -23.65
C PRO A 109 -14.31 -15.32 -24.25
N LEU A 110 -13.69 -14.39 -23.52
CA LEU A 110 -13.46 -13.01 -23.96
C LEU A 110 -12.23 -12.87 -24.85
N LEU A 111 -11.36 -13.88 -24.89
CA LEU A 111 -10.09 -13.85 -25.59
C LEU A 111 -10.21 -14.43 -27.01
N SER A 112 -9.39 -13.93 -27.93
CA SER A 112 -9.15 -14.56 -29.22
C SER A 112 -8.39 -15.88 -29.06
N GLU A 113 -8.37 -16.74 -30.08
CA GLU A 113 -7.67 -18.03 -30.01
C GLU A 113 -6.16 -17.88 -29.73
N ASP A 114 -5.52 -16.86 -30.29
CA ASP A 114 -4.10 -16.59 -30.04
C ASP A 114 -3.87 -16.06 -28.61
N GLN A 115 -4.76 -15.21 -28.11
CA GLN A 115 -4.73 -14.73 -26.73
C GLN A 115 -4.96 -15.88 -25.74
N LYS A 116 -5.87 -16.83 -26.04
CA LYS A 116 -6.11 -18.03 -25.22
C LYS A 116 -4.87 -18.91 -25.10
N LYS A 117 -4.12 -19.10 -26.18
CA LYS A 117 -2.85 -19.87 -26.14
C LYS A 117 -1.86 -19.22 -25.21
N LYS A 118 -1.61 -17.92 -25.38
CA LYS A 118 -0.70 -17.17 -24.51
C LYS A 118 -1.17 -17.16 -23.06
N TYR A 119 -2.48 -17.03 -22.82
CA TYR A 119 -3.06 -17.12 -21.48
C TYR A 119 -2.72 -18.46 -20.81
N LYS A 120 -2.95 -19.58 -21.50
CA LYS A 120 -2.63 -20.91 -20.95
C LYS A 120 -1.14 -21.11 -20.68
N GLU A 121 -0.26 -20.52 -21.48
CA GLU A 121 1.19 -20.54 -21.24
C GLU A 121 1.56 -19.77 -19.97
N LEU A 122 1.02 -18.56 -19.80
CA LEU A 122 1.24 -17.77 -18.58
C LEU A 122 0.81 -18.53 -17.32
N ARG A 123 -0.34 -19.22 -17.37
CA ARG A 123 -0.85 -20.00 -16.23
C ARG A 123 0.02 -21.20 -15.88
N LYS A 124 0.55 -21.90 -16.87
CA LYS A 124 1.49 -23.00 -16.62
C LYS A 124 2.76 -22.54 -15.93
N ILE A 125 3.30 -21.38 -16.35
CA ILE A 125 4.49 -20.80 -15.73
C ILE A 125 4.20 -20.41 -14.28
N GLU A 126 3.03 -19.84 -13.99
CA GLU A 126 2.61 -19.52 -12.61
C GLU A 126 2.50 -20.78 -11.75
N ASP A 127 1.91 -21.85 -12.28
CA ASP A 127 1.76 -23.13 -11.58
C ASP A 127 3.12 -23.79 -11.31
N GLU A 128 4.06 -23.73 -12.27
CA GLU A 128 5.41 -24.27 -12.14
C GLU A 128 6.24 -23.47 -11.10
N GLN A 129 6.17 -22.14 -11.12
CA GLN A 129 6.86 -21.29 -10.13
C GLN A 129 6.29 -21.47 -8.71
N ALA A 130 5.02 -21.82 -8.58
CA ALA A 130 4.42 -22.14 -7.28
C ALA A 130 4.92 -23.48 -6.71
N VAL A 131 5.45 -24.39 -7.55
CA VAL A 131 6.01 -25.68 -7.13
C VAL A 131 7.48 -25.54 -6.71
N ASP A 132 8.27 -24.72 -7.39
CA ASP A 132 9.70 -24.56 -7.09
C ASP A 132 9.97 -23.87 -5.74
N LEU A 133 9.07 -23.00 -5.26
CA LEU A 133 9.17 -22.38 -3.93
C LEU A 133 8.99 -23.37 -2.76
N GLU A 134 8.51 -24.58 -3.03
CA GLU A 134 8.39 -25.66 -2.02
C GLU A 134 9.62 -26.58 -1.97
N SER A 135 10.49 -26.61 -3.00
CA SER A 135 11.67 -27.51 -2.95
C SER A 135 12.83 -26.98 -2.10
N ASP A 136 12.80 -25.70 -1.74
CA ASP A 136 13.84 -25.01 -0.95
C ASP A 136 13.51 -24.88 0.55
N LYS A 137 12.47 -25.58 1.05
CA LYS A 137 12.14 -25.67 2.49
C LYS A 137 12.28 -27.09 3.01
#